data_AF-A0A6J2KF87-F1
#
_entry.id   AF-A0A6J2KF87-F1
#
_cell.length_a   1.000
_cell.length_b   1.000
_cell.length_c   1.000
_cell.angle_alpha   90.00
_cell.angle_beta   90.00
_cell.angle_gamma   90.00
#
_symmetry.space_group_name_H-M   'P 1'
#
loop_
_entity.id
_entity.type
_entity.pdbx_description
1 polymer ?
#
loop_
_entity_poly.entity_id
_entity_poly.type
_entity_poly.pdbx_seq_one_letter_code
_entity_poly.pdbx_strand_id
1 'polypeptide(L)'
;MRKYNTYLNLIRSINTINAVRRRVVVTGLGVVSPLGTGSELVWTNILKGKCGIVALNDEEYINLPCRLAGLIPREKDGIVEKALSKSTLKSMAPATSLALVATSEALKDANWTPKSEHCKEMTGVAIGMGYGLSGDASHITTPREDGSGAMLSMARALKDGNLQKEDITYINAHATSTPIGDGIESTAIKSLFKEHALKISVSSTKGAHGHLLGAAGNLEAMFTILSCYHGVLPPTLNLDDPVDDLCYVVKNAKKWDHERRIALKNSFGFGGTNASLCIANIL
;
A
#
# COMPACT_ATOMS: atom_id res chain seq x y z
N MET A 1 -38.69 26.29 27.51
CA MET A 1 -38.88 25.03 26.75
C MET A 1 -38.88 25.19 25.23
N ARG A 2 -39.53 26.20 24.62
CA ARG A 2 -39.59 26.36 23.14
C ARG A 2 -38.23 26.54 22.41
N LYS A 3 -37.27 27.28 23.00
CA LYS A 3 -35.94 27.51 22.37
C LYS A 3 -35.04 26.27 22.34
N TYR A 4 -35.21 25.32 23.27
CA TYR A 4 -34.38 24.10 23.36
C TYR A 4 -34.75 23.08 22.26
N ASN A 5 -36.03 23.02 21.88
CA ASN A 5 -36.51 22.17 20.77
C ASN A 5 -36.00 22.62 19.40
N THR A 6 -35.75 23.92 19.20
CA THR A 6 -35.22 24.44 17.93
C THR A 6 -33.77 24.02 17.69
N TYR A 7 -32.93 24.00 18.74
CA TYR A 7 -31.55 23.51 18.65
C TYR A 7 -31.47 21.99 18.43
N LEU A 8 -32.34 21.21 19.09
CA LEU A 8 -32.41 19.76 18.86
C LEU A 8 -32.88 19.40 17.45
N ASN A 9 -33.79 20.17 16.86
CA ASN A 9 -34.21 19.99 15.48
C ASN A 9 -33.13 20.41 14.47
N LEU A 10 -32.33 21.44 14.78
CA LEU A 10 -31.19 21.84 13.95
C LEU A 10 -30.09 20.77 13.97
N ILE A 11 -29.76 20.21 15.13
CA ILE A 11 -28.79 19.10 15.26
C ILE A 11 -29.30 17.82 14.57
N ARG A 12 -30.61 17.53 14.65
CA ARG A 12 -31.23 16.43 13.88
C ARG A 12 -31.19 16.69 12.37
N SER A 13 -31.32 17.95 11.93
CA SER A 13 -31.20 18.32 10.50
C SER A 13 -29.76 18.24 9.98
N ILE A 14 -28.76 18.50 10.83
CA ILE A 14 -27.33 18.34 10.48
C ILE A 14 -26.98 16.85 10.32
N ASN A 15 -27.55 15.98 11.17
CA ASN A 15 -27.39 14.53 11.04
C ASN A 15 -28.13 13.90 9.83
N THR A 16 -28.95 14.66 9.11
CA THR A 16 -29.70 14.19 7.94
C THR A 16 -29.22 14.78 6.61
N ILE A 17 -28.16 15.59 6.61
CA ILE A 17 -27.43 15.84 5.37
C ILE A 17 -26.64 14.57 5.09
N ASN A 18 -27.24 13.66 4.31
CA ASN A 18 -26.52 12.64 3.58
C ASN A 18 -25.50 13.36 2.69
N ALA A 19 -24.34 13.68 3.24
CA ALA A 19 -23.24 14.24 2.48
C ALA A 19 -22.92 13.24 1.37
N VAL A 20 -23.23 13.62 0.13
CA VAL A 20 -22.97 12.77 -1.03
C VAL A 20 -21.49 12.48 -1.05
N ARG A 21 -21.10 11.23 -0.76
CA ARG A 21 -19.72 10.80 -0.82
C ARG A 21 -19.28 10.86 -2.29
N ARG A 22 -18.37 11.77 -2.60
CA ARG A 22 -17.76 11.85 -3.94
C ARG A 22 -16.95 10.59 -4.20
N ARG A 23 -17.03 10.07 -5.42
CA ARG A 23 -16.14 8.99 -5.87
C ARG A 23 -14.72 9.54 -6.02
N VAL A 24 -13.74 8.75 -5.62
CA VAL A 24 -12.31 9.05 -5.78
C VAL A 24 -11.72 8.05 -6.76
N VAL A 25 -10.93 8.55 -7.71
CA VAL A 25 -10.25 7.75 -8.72
C VAL A 25 -8.75 8.07 -8.69
N VAL A 26 -7.92 7.12 -9.09
CA VAL A 26 -6.48 7.33 -9.26
C VAL A 26 -6.24 7.65 -10.73
N THR A 27 -5.64 8.81 -10.99
CA THR A 27 -5.41 9.31 -12.35
C THR A 27 -3.94 9.34 -12.76
N GLY A 28 -3.02 9.19 -11.80
CA GLY A 28 -1.60 9.13 -12.09
C GLY A 28 -0.82 8.41 -11.00
N LEU A 29 0.27 7.77 -11.40
CA LEU A 29 1.17 6.99 -10.55
C LEU A 29 2.60 7.43 -10.77
N GLY A 30 3.40 7.43 -9.71
CA GLY A 30 4.82 7.71 -9.78
C GLY A 30 5.56 7.00 -8.66
N VAL A 31 6.76 6.50 -8.96
CA VAL A 31 7.45 5.57 -8.06
C VAL A 31 8.96 5.64 -8.20
N VAL A 32 9.63 5.61 -7.05
CA VAL A 32 11.04 5.31 -6.93
C VAL A 32 11.18 4.16 -5.94
N SER A 33 11.76 3.04 -6.37
CA SER A 33 11.81 1.81 -5.57
C SER A 33 13.06 0.97 -5.87
N PRO A 34 13.32 -0.08 -5.06
CA PRO A 34 14.36 -1.07 -5.38
C PRO A 34 14.16 -1.81 -6.70
N LEU A 35 12.95 -1.81 -7.26
CA LEU A 35 12.66 -2.39 -8.57
C LEU A 35 12.88 -1.40 -9.72
N GLY A 36 13.33 -0.18 -9.44
CA GLY A 36 13.57 0.89 -10.40
C GLY A 36 12.72 2.14 -10.14
N THR A 37 12.80 3.07 -11.09
CA THR A 37 12.06 4.33 -11.10
C THR A 37 11.19 4.36 -12.34
N GLY A 38 9.94 4.78 -12.22
CA GLY A 38 8.96 4.68 -13.30
C GLY A 38 7.91 3.60 -13.02
N SER A 39 6.62 3.98 -13.00
CA SER A 39 5.51 3.07 -12.71
C SER A 39 5.47 1.87 -13.66
N GLU A 40 5.65 2.10 -14.96
CA GLU A 40 5.68 1.07 -16.00
C GLU A 40 6.86 0.09 -15.84
N LEU A 41 8.07 0.60 -15.58
CA LEU A 41 9.26 -0.22 -15.39
C LEU A 41 9.13 -1.07 -14.13
N VAL A 42 8.72 -0.45 -13.02
CA VAL A 42 8.54 -1.12 -11.73
C VAL A 42 7.45 -2.19 -11.82
N TRP A 43 6.34 -1.90 -12.51
CA TRP A 43 5.28 -2.88 -12.81
C TRP A 43 5.79 -4.06 -13.63
N THR A 44 6.53 -3.79 -14.70
CA THR A 44 7.11 -4.83 -15.53
C THR A 44 8.07 -5.72 -14.73
N ASN A 45 8.89 -5.12 -13.87
CA ASN A 45 9.87 -5.83 -13.07
C ASN A 45 9.22 -6.72 -12.00
N ILE A 46 8.17 -6.24 -11.31
CA ILE A 46 7.45 -7.08 -10.33
C ILE A 46 6.77 -8.28 -10.99
N LEU A 47 6.16 -8.10 -12.17
CA LEU A 47 5.49 -9.20 -12.89
C LEU A 47 6.49 -10.25 -13.41
N LYS A 48 7.70 -9.83 -13.78
CA LYS A 48 8.81 -10.72 -14.17
C LYS A 48 9.50 -11.39 -12.98
N GLY A 49 9.04 -11.12 -11.76
CA GLY A 49 9.63 -11.67 -10.53
C GLY A 49 11.06 -11.20 -10.26
N LYS A 50 11.43 -9.99 -10.72
CA LYS A 50 12.74 -9.42 -10.37
C LYS A 50 12.80 -9.09 -8.88
N CYS A 51 13.99 -9.24 -8.31
CA CYS A 51 14.28 -8.90 -6.92
C CYS A 51 15.29 -7.74 -6.86
N GLY A 52 14.93 -6.69 -6.13
CA GLY A 52 15.78 -5.53 -5.83
C GLY A 52 16.51 -5.63 -4.49
N ILE A 53 16.41 -6.76 -3.78
CA ILE A 53 17.15 -7.04 -2.54
C ILE A 53 18.57 -7.49 -2.90
N VAL A 54 19.57 -6.84 -2.32
CA VAL A 54 20.99 -7.10 -2.59
C VAL A 54 21.78 -7.25 -1.28
N ALA A 55 22.97 -7.85 -1.37
CA ALA A 55 23.91 -7.95 -0.26
C ALA A 55 24.63 -6.61 0.00
N LEU A 56 24.79 -6.28 1.28
CA LEU A 56 25.56 -5.14 1.77
C LEU A 56 26.99 -5.62 2.04
N ASN A 57 27.95 -5.13 1.25
CA ASN A 57 29.35 -5.58 1.28
C ASN A 57 30.32 -4.58 1.90
N ASP A 58 29.85 -3.38 2.26
CA ASP A 58 30.72 -2.36 2.86
C ASP A 58 31.17 -2.78 4.27
N GLU A 59 32.41 -2.42 4.65
CA GLU A 59 33.03 -2.83 5.91
C GLU A 59 32.19 -2.46 7.15
N GLU A 60 31.40 -1.39 7.06
CA GLU A 60 30.52 -0.95 8.14
C GLU A 60 29.42 -1.97 8.51
N TYR A 61 29.05 -2.87 7.58
CA TYR A 61 28.00 -3.88 7.80
C TYR A 61 28.55 -5.23 8.29
N ILE A 62 29.88 -5.41 8.38
CA ILE A 62 30.51 -6.73 8.62
C ILE A 62 30.08 -7.36 9.95
N ASN A 63 29.81 -6.53 10.96
CA ASN A 63 29.44 -6.95 12.32
C ASN A 63 27.92 -6.98 12.55
N LEU A 64 27.09 -6.70 11.53
CA LEU A 64 25.64 -6.72 11.67
C LEU A 64 25.05 -8.10 11.35
N PRO A 65 24.03 -8.55 12.10
CA PRO A 65 23.36 -9.83 11.83
C PRO A 65 22.60 -9.83 10.49
N CYS A 66 22.09 -8.68 10.05
CA CYS A 66 21.44 -8.52 8.75
C CYS A 66 22.34 -7.72 7.81
N ARG A 67 22.59 -8.27 6.62
CA ARG A 67 23.45 -7.68 5.58
C ARG A 67 22.78 -7.69 4.20
N LEU A 68 21.46 -7.55 4.18
CA LEU A 68 20.63 -7.49 2.98
C LEU A 68 19.77 -6.23 3.01
N ALA A 69 19.57 -5.59 1.86
CA ALA A 69 18.67 -4.44 1.74
C ALA A 69 18.07 -4.34 0.33
N GLY A 70 16.83 -3.83 0.26
CA GLY A 70 16.25 -3.35 -0.99
C GLY A 70 16.80 -1.97 -1.31
N LEU A 71 17.70 -1.88 -2.29
CA LEU A 71 18.34 -0.61 -2.66
C LEU A 71 17.77 -0.07 -3.97
N ILE A 72 17.51 1.23 -4.01
CA ILE A 72 17.16 1.91 -5.27
C ILE A 72 18.38 1.80 -6.20
N PRO A 73 18.23 1.29 -7.44
CA PRO A 73 19.33 1.18 -8.38
C PRO A 73 20.01 2.53 -8.62
N ARG A 74 21.33 2.59 -8.40
CA ARG A 74 22.14 3.77 -8.70
C ARG A 74 22.56 3.73 -10.17
N GLU A 75 21.86 4.46 -11.04
CA GLU A 75 22.34 4.68 -12.41
C GLU A 75 23.47 5.72 -12.43
N LYS A 76 24.38 5.64 -13.42
CA LYS A 76 25.29 6.76 -13.72
C LYS A 76 24.43 7.96 -14.12
N ASP A 77 24.53 9.04 -13.35
CA ASP A 77 23.61 10.20 -13.37
C ASP A 77 22.18 9.82 -12.99
N GLY A 78 21.98 9.41 -11.74
CA GLY A 78 20.71 8.95 -11.21
C GLY A 78 19.55 9.93 -11.46
N ILE A 79 18.35 9.37 -11.57
CA ILE A 79 17.13 10.12 -11.92
C ILE A 79 16.86 11.24 -10.90
N VAL A 80 17.25 11.05 -9.64
CA VAL A 80 17.12 12.05 -8.58
C VAL A 80 18.11 13.21 -8.80
N GLU A 81 19.35 12.90 -9.18
CA GLU A 81 20.42 13.84 -9.48
C GLU A 81 20.17 14.64 -10.76
N LYS A 82 19.46 14.06 -11.73
CA LYS A 82 18.98 14.75 -12.94
C LYS A 82 17.75 15.62 -12.67
N ALA A 83 16.88 15.21 -11.74
CA ALA A 83 15.62 15.90 -11.46
C ALA A 83 15.80 17.11 -10.53
N LEU A 84 16.83 17.13 -9.67
CA LEU A 84 17.04 18.16 -8.66
C LEU A 84 18.41 18.81 -8.79
N SER A 85 18.49 20.11 -8.51
CA SER A 85 19.76 20.83 -8.53
C SER A 85 20.71 20.34 -7.43
N LYS A 86 22.03 20.46 -7.66
CA LYS A 86 23.04 20.08 -6.67
C LYS A 86 22.89 20.83 -5.32
N SER A 87 22.38 22.06 -5.32
CA SER A 87 22.12 22.80 -4.08
C SER A 87 20.92 22.22 -3.34
N THR A 88 19.84 21.90 -4.06
CA THR A 88 18.62 21.29 -3.51
C THR A 88 18.89 19.92 -2.86
N LEU A 89 19.71 19.09 -3.51
CA LEU A 89 20.07 17.77 -2.99
C LEU A 89 20.87 17.85 -1.69
N LYS A 90 21.69 18.88 -1.52
CA LYS A 90 22.46 19.09 -0.27
C LYS A 90 21.60 19.61 0.87
N SER A 91 20.50 20.31 0.59
CA SER A 91 19.64 20.94 1.59
C SER A 91 18.46 20.08 2.04
N MET A 92 18.24 18.91 1.44
CA MET A 92 17.04 18.09 1.69
C MET A 92 17.41 16.68 2.14
N ALA A 93 16.55 16.09 2.97
CA ALA A 93 16.66 14.69 3.32
C ALA A 93 16.47 13.81 2.07
N PRO A 94 17.20 12.68 1.94
CA PRO A 94 17.07 11.78 0.78
C PRO A 94 15.63 11.35 0.50
N ALA A 95 14.86 11.03 1.56
CA ALA A 95 13.46 10.64 1.44
C ALA A 95 12.58 11.72 0.77
N THR A 96 12.86 13.00 1.04
CA THR A 96 12.12 14.11 0.44
C THR A 96 12.47 14.27 -1.04
N SER A 97 13.74 14.11 -1.41
CA SER A 97 14.17 14.12 -2.80
C SER A 97 13.50 13.01 -3.62
N LEU A 98 13.40 11.80 -3.04
CA LEU A 98 12.69 10.67 -3.65
C LEU A 98 11.19 10.96 -3.81
N ALA A 99 10.56 11.52 -2.78
CA ALA A 99 9.14 11.90 -2.82
C ALA A 99 8.86 12.94 -3.91
N LEU A 100 9.74 13.93 -4.11
CA LEU A 100 9.61 14.92 -5.18
C LEU A 100 9.67 14.30 -6.57
N VAL A 101 10.61 13.37 -6.79
CA VAL A 101 10.74 12.66 -8.07
C VAL A 101 9.49 11.84 -8.37
N ALA A 102 9.04 11.03 -7.40
CA ALA A 102 7.82 10.23 -7.54
C ALA A 102 6.57 11.11 -7.75
N THR A 103 6.49 12.25 -7.05
CA THR A 103 5.37 13.21 -7.22
C THR A 103 5.39 13.86 -8.60
N SER A 104 6.57 14.24 -9.10
CA SER A 104 6.71 14.81 -10.44
C SER A 104 6.26 13.82 -11.51
N GLU A 105 6.62 12.54 -11.35
CA GLU A 105 6.16 11.47 -12.24
C GLU A 105 4.63 11.29 -12.17
N ALA A 106 4.06 11.20 -10.96
CA ALA A 106 2.62 11.03 -10.79
C ALA A 106 1.80 12.19 -11.38
N LEU A 107 2.29 13.44 -11.27
CA LEU A 107 1.64 14.61 -11.88
C LEU A 107 1.73 14.59 -13.41
N LYS A 108 2.86 14.13 -13.96
CA LYS A 108 3.02 13.95 -15.42
C LYS A 108 2.10 12.85 -15.95
N ASP A 109 2.03 11.72 -15.25
CA ASP A 109 1.14 10.60 -15.60
C ASP A 109 -0.34 11.03 -15.54
N ALA A 110 -0.72 11.81 -14.52
CA ALA A 110 -2.06 12.40 -14.41
C ALA A 110 -2.33 13.54 -15.41
N ASN A 111 -1.34 13.96 -16.18
CA ASN A 111 -1.38 15.17 -17.01
C ASN A 111 -1.94 16.39 -16.24
N TRP A 112 -1.53 16.55 -14.97
CA TRP A 112 -2.04 17.59 -14.07
C TRP A 112 -0.97 18.65 -13.79
N THR A 113 -1.21 19.87 -14.26
CA THR A 113 -0.35 21.05 -13.99
C THR A 113 -1.25 22.24 -13.63
N PRO A 114 -1.55 22.46 -12.34
CA PRO A 114 -2.48 23.51 -11.93
C PRO A 114 -1.90 24.90 -12.20
N LYS A 115 -2.53 25.65 -13.12
CA LYS A 115 -2.07 26.99 -13.53
C LYS A 115 -2.76 28.12 -12.78
N SER A 116 -4.08 28.05 -12.60
CA SER A 116 -4.85 29.07 -11.90
C SER A 116 -4.74 28.91 -10.37
N GLU A 117 -4.89 30.00 -9.63
CA GLU A 117 -4.89 29.97 -8.15
C GLU A 117 -5.96 29.02 -7.61
N HIS A 118 -7.16 29.07 -8.17
CA HIS A 118 -8.23 28.14 -7.78
C HIS A 118 -7.83 26.66 -7.94
N CYS A 119 -7.19 26.28 -9.07
CA CYS A 119 -6.74 24.90 -9.26
C CYS A 119 -5.62 24.52 -8.28
N LYS A 120 -4.74 25.46 -7.92
CA LYS A 120 -3.68 25.23 -6.91
C LYS A 120 -4.28 25.02 -5.53
N GLU A 121 -5.24 25.85 -5.12
CA GLU A 121 -5.96 25.70 -3.84
C GLU A 121 -6.74 24.38 -3.76
N MET A 122 -7.26 23.91 -4.89
CA MET A 122 -7.98 22.63 -4.98
C MET A 122 -7.05 21.41 -5.12
N THR A 123 -5.73 21.59 -5.22
CA THR A 123 -4.74 20.52 -5.31
C THR A 123 -4.05 20.32 -3.95
N GLY A 124 -4.54 19.37 -3.15
CA GLY A 124 -3.91 18.98 -1.88
C GLY A 124 -2.73 18.03 -2.06
N VAL A 125 -1.79 18.04 -1.09
CA VAL A 125 -0.67 17.09 -1.03
C VAL A 125 -0.69 16.36 0.31
N ALA A 126 -0.65 15.03 0.27
CA ALA A 126 -0.53 14.18 1.46
C ALA A 126 0.64 13.19 1.25
N ILE A 127 1.79 13.52 1.82
CA ILE A 127 3.01 12.69 1.73
C ILE A 127 3.38 12.23 3.14
N GLY A 128 3.43 10.91 3.34
CA GLY A 128 4.03 10.30 4.53
C GLY A 128 5.51 10.02 4.28
N MET A 129 6.40 10.53 5.12
CA MET A 129 7.85 10.24 5.07
C MET A 129 8.31 9.32 6.23
N GLY A 130 7.47 9.17 7.27
CA GLY A 130 7.64 8.37 8.47
C GLY A 130 6.43 8.55 9.38
N TYR A 131 6.09 7.56 10.22
CA TYR A 131 4.88 7.56 11.05
C TYR A 131 5.23 7.41 12.54
N GLY A 132 4.39 7.97 13.42
CA GLY A 132 4.46 7.82 14.87
C GLY A 132 3.45 6.78 15.38
N LEU A 133 3.80 6.11 16.48
CA LEU A 133 3.06 4.97 17.04
C LEU A 133 1.81 5.41 17.81
N SER A 134 0.68 4.72 17.60
CA SER A 134 -0.35 4.57 18.64
C SER A 134 -0.93 3.15 18.63
N GLY A 135 -1.17 2.66 19.85
CA GLY A 135 -1.34 1.24 20.21
C GLY A 135 -2.78 0.72 20.23
N ASP A 136 -2.99 -0.49 19.75
CA ASP A 136 -4.08 -1.40 20.15
C ASP A 136 -3.88 -2.01 21.57
N ALA A 137 -2.83 -1.55 22.26
CA ALA A 137 -2.50 -1.75 23.68
C ALA A 137 -2.16 -3.19 24.10
N SER A 138 -1.61 -4.03 23.20
CA SER A 138 -1.09 -5.37 23.55
C SER A 138 0.44 -5.43 23.70
N HIS A 139 1.20 -4.90 22.73
CA HIS A 139 2.68 -4.86 22.76
C HIS A 139 3.21 -3.79 21.78
N ILE A 140 4.41 -3.24 22.03
CA ILE A 140 4.97 -2.12 21.23
C ILE A 140 5.36 -2.53 19.79
N THR A 141 5.73 -3.79 19.58
CA THR A 141 6.20 -4.30 18.27
C THR A 141 5.46 -5.54 17.78
N THR A 142 4.77 -6.26 18.67
CA THR A 142 4.12 -7.54 18.31
C THR A 142 2.66 -7.27 17.97
N PRO A 143 2.17 -7.75 16.82
CA PRO A 143 0.74 -7.68 16.52
C PRO A 143 -0.06 -8.43 17.59
N ARG A 144 -1.34 -8.08 17.76
CA ARG A 144 -2.25 -8.86 18.60
C ARG A 144 -2.32 -10.30 18.11
N GLU A 145 -2.07 -11.24 19.01
CA GLU A 145 -2.00 -12.68 18.73
C GLU A 145 -3.30 -13.24 18.12
N ASP A 146 -4.44 -12.63 18.45
CA ASP A 146 -5.77 -13.02 17.95
C ASP A 146 -6.10 -12.48 16.54
N GLY A 147 -5.24 -11.65 15.94
CA GLY A 147 -5.46 -11.03 14.63
C GLY A 147 -6.66 -10.08 14.55
N SER A 148 -7.28 -9.74 15.67
CA SER A 148 -8.50 -8.92 15.74
C SER A 148 -8.31 -7.51 15.16
N GLY A 149 -7.13 -6.92 15.34
CA GLY A 149 -6.80 -5.61 14.78
C GLY A 149 -6.77 -5.60 13.24
N ALA A 150 -6.13 -6.61 12.64
CA ALA A 150 -6.12 -6.81 11.19
C ALA A 150 -7.54 -7.08 10.67
N MET A 151 -8.28 -7.99 11.32
CA MET A 151 -9.66 -8.33 10.96
C MET A 151 -10.59 -7.10 10.99
N LEU A 152 -10.49 -6.28 12.04
CA LEU A 152 -11.27 -5.07 12.21
C LEU A 152 -10.92 -4.02 11.15
N SER A 153 -9.64 -3.86 10.81
CA SER A 153 -9.19 -2.95 9.75
C SER A 153 -9.79 -3.33 8.40
N MET A 154 -9.69 -4.61 8.03
CA MET A 154 -10.27 -5.14 6.79
C MET A 154 -11.80 -4.97 6.78
N ALA A 155 -12.49 -5.38 7.85
CA ALA A 155 -13.95 -5.26 7.94
C ALA A 155 -14.43 -3.80 7.83
N ARG A 156 -13.69 -2.84 8.41
CA ARG A 156 -14.00 -1.41 8.28
C ARG A 156 -13.80 -0.90 6.86
N ALA A 157 -12.76 -1.34 6.16
CA ALA A 157 -12.55 -0.98 4.75
C ALA A 157 -13.69 -1.49 3.86
N LEU A 158 -14.14 -2.73 4.05
CA LEU A 158 -15.29 -3.29 3.34
C LEU A 158 -16.56 -2.48 3.62
N LYS A 159 -16.81 -2.16 4.90
CA LYS A 159 -17.96 -1.33 5.30
C LYS A 159 -17.92 0.06 4.69
N ASP A 160 -16.75 0.71 4.66
CA ASP A 160 -16.59 2.06 4.11
C ASP A 160 -16.77 2.08 2.58
N GLY A 161 -16.32 1.02 1.90
CA GLY A 161 -16.53 0.80 0.47
C GLY A 161 -17.92 0.28 0.10
N ASN A 162 -18.79 0.00 1.08
CA ASN A 162 -20.08 -0.67 0.90
C ASN A 162 -19.97 -1.97 0.09
N LEU A 163 -18.98 -2.80 0.44
CA LEU A 163 -18.65 -4.06 -0.22
C LEU A 163 -19.05 -5.26 0.64
N GLN A 164 -19.48 -6.33 -0.02
CA GLN A 164 -19.62 -7.65 0.58
C GLN A 164 -18.26 -8.35 0.61
N LYS A 165 -18.15 -9.40 1.41
CA LYS A 165 -16.90 -10.17 1.53
C LYS A 165 -16.56 -10.88 0.22
N GLU A 166 -17.60 -11.35 -0.46
CA GLU A 166 -17.58 -12.10 -1.71
C GLU A 166 -17.12 -11.23 -2.89
N ASP A 167 -17.23 -9.90 -2.77
CA ASP A 167 -16.73 -8.95 -3.76
C ASP A 167 -15.19 -8.95 -3.84
N ILE A 168 -14.51 -9.23 -2.73
CA ILE A 168 -13.04 -9.24 -2.66
C ILE A 168 -12.54 -10.52 -3.30
N THR A 169 -11.64 -10.39 -4.27
CA THR A 169 -11.09 -11.55 -5.01
C THR A 169 -9.56 -11.55 -5.08
N TYR A 170 -8.93 -10.49 -4.58
CA TYR A 170 -7.48 -10.39 -4.39
C TYR A 170 -7.14 -9.68 -3.09
N ILE A 171 -6.11 -10.16 -2.37
CA ILE A 171 -5.51 -9.49 -1.23
C ILE A 171 -4.01 -9.30 -1.50
N ASN A 172 -3.58 -8.04 -1.51
CA ASN A 172 -2.17 -7.68 -1.38
C ASN A 172 -1.85 -7.58 0.12
N ALA A 173 -1.26 -8.65 0.65
CA ALA A 173 -1.02 -8.84 2.07
C ALA A 173 0.10 -7.95 2.60
N HIS A 174 0.07 -7.67 3.90
CA HIS A 174 1.18 -7.01 4.57
C HIS A 174 2.39 -7.94 4.71
N ALA A 175 2.20 -9.24 4.94
CA ALA A 175 3.18 -10.31 5.13
C ALA A 175 4.64 -9.92 4.86
N THR A 176 5.37 -9.70 5.96
CA THR A 176 6.74 -9.17 5.99
C THR A 176 7.79 -10.26 6.07
N SER A 177 7.40 -11.53 5.82
CA SER A 177 8.25 -12.71 5.99
C SER A 177 8.60 -12.95 7.46
N THR A 178 7.67 -12.64 8.37
CA THR A 178 7.84 -12.96 9.80
C THR A 178 6.92 -14.12 10.17
N PRO A 179 7.42 -15.20 10.80
CA PRO A 179 6.59 -16.38 11.07
C PRO A 179 5.30 -16.07 11.84
N ILE A 180 5.40 -15.20 12.85
CA ILE A 180 4.26 -14.80 13.69
C ILE A 180 3.33 -13.85 12.93
N GLY A 181 3.86 -12.80 12.29
CA GLY A 181 3.05 -11.78 11.63
C GLY A 181 2.28 -12.33 10.42
N ASP A 182 2.94 -13.15 9.61
CA ASP A 182 2.34 -13.75 8.41
C ASP A 182 1.23 -14.75 8.79
N GLY A 183 1.45 -15.55 9.85
CA GLY A 183 0.44 -16.46 10.39
C GLY A 183 -0.79 -15.75 10.99
N ILE A 184 -0.57 -14.63 11.68
CA ILE A 184 -1.65 -13.79 12.23
C ILE A 184 -2.48 -13.16 11.12
N GLU A 185 -1.82 -12.60 10.08
CA GLU A 185 -2.54 -12.02 8.95
C GLU A 185 -3.36 -13.09 8.22
N SER A 186 -2.80 -14.27 7.97
CA SER A 186 -3.54 -15.36 7.35
C SER A 186 -4.76 -15.79 8.18
N THR A 187 -4.58 -15.94 9.49
CA THR A 187 -5.67 -16.26 10.43
C THR A 187 -6.76 -15.20 10.40
N ALA A 188 -6.40 -13.91 10.35
CA ALA A 188 -7.35 -12.81 10.25
C ALA A 188 -8.12 -12.84 8.91
N ILE A 189 -7.46 -13.14 7.79
CA ILE A 189 -8.10 -13.30 6.48
C ILE A 189 -9.12 -14.44 6.53
N LYS A 190 -8.72 -15.62 6.99
CA LYS A 190 -9.61 -16.79 7.12
C LYS A 190 -10.78 -16.53 8.04
N SER A 191 -10.55 -15.89 9.18
CA SER A 191 -11.59 -15.57 10.15
C SER A 191 -12.62 -14.60 9.58
N LEU A 192 -12.17 -13.58 8.83
CA LEU A 192 -13.06 -12.59 8.23
C LEU A 192 -13.87 -13.15 7.08
N PHE A 193 -13.19 -13.81 6.12
CA PHE A 193 -13.76 -14.24 4.84
C PHE A 193 -14.34 -15.66 4.88
N LYS A 194 -14.06 -16.46 5.93
CA LYS A 194 -14.55 -17.83 6.10
C LYS A 194 -14.25 -18.68 4.85
N GLU A 195 -15.23 -19.43 4.34
CA GLU A 195 -15.08 -20.27 3.15
C GLU A 195 -14.64 -19.48 1.90
N HIS A 196 -14.97 -18.19 1.81
CA HIS A 196 -14.55 -17.34 0.68
C HIS A 196 -13.05 -17.05 0.70
N ALA A 197 -12.37 -17.19 1.85
CA ALA A 197 -10.92 -17.01 1.95
C ALA A 197 -10.15 -17.91 0.96
N LEU A 198 -10.65 -19.13 0.74
CA LEU A 198 -10.03 -20.11 -0.17
C LEU A 198 -10.24 -19.78 -1.66
N LYS A 199 -11.06 -18.78 -1.99
CA LYS A 199 -11.31 -18.30 -3.37
C LYS A 199 -10.55 -17.00 -3.68
N ILE A 200 -10.03 -16.34 -2.65
CA ILE A 200 -9.29 -15.10 -2.78
C ILE A 200 -7.84 -15.40 -3.13
N SER A 201 -7.34 -14.79 -4.21
CA SER A 201 -5.90 -14.85 -4.49
C SER A 201 -5.15 -13.96 -3.50
N VAL A 202 -4.04 -14.42 -2.93
CA VAL A 202 -3.24 -13.68 -1.95
C VAL A 202 -1.80 -13.56 -2.42
N SER A 203 -1.19 -12.38 -2.34
CA SER A 203 0.25 -12.25 -2.56
C SER A 203 0.89 -11.23 -1.61
N SER A 204 2.21 -11.34 -1.42
CA SER A 204 3.03 -10.27 -0.84
C SER A 204 4.16 -9.94 -1.81
N THR A 205 4.27 -8.65 -2.14
CA THR A 205 5.30 -8.15 -3.06
C THR A 205 6.64 -7.86 -2.36
N LYS A 206 6.70 -7.93 -1.02
CA LYS A 206 7.89 -7.58 -0.23
C LYS A 206 9.09 -8.48 -0.49
N GLY A 207 8.88 -9.70 -0.97
CA GLY A 207 9.97 -10.57 -1.44
C GLY A 207 10.75 -10.01 -2.63
N ALA A 208 10.14 -9.08 -3.39
CA ALA A 208 10.77 -8.45 -4.55
C ALA A 208 11.47 -7.13 -4.23
N HIS A 209 10.89 -6.30 -3.35
CA HIS A 209 11.39 -4.94 -3.08
C HIS A 209 11.88 -4.73 -1.64
N GLY A 210 11.74 -5.71 -0.75
CA GLY A 210 12.01 -5.57 0.67
C GLY A 210 10.86 -4.87 1.40
N HIS A 211 11.13 -4.41 2.64
CA HIS A 211 10.15 -3.64 3.40
C HIS A 211 10.52 -2.16 3.41
N LEU A 212 9.79 -1.34 2.62
CA LEU A 212 10.03 0.10 2.48
C LEU A 212 9.51 0.96 3.66
N LEU A 213 9.26 0.35 4.82
CA LEU A 213 8.74 1.01 6.01
C LEU A 213 7.53 1.92 5.69
N GLY A 214 7.65 3.24 5.90
CA GLY A 214 6.59 4.22 5.64
C GLY A 214 6.13 4.30 4.18
N ALA A 215 6.96 3.87 3.22
CA ALA A 215 6.60 3.87 1.79
C ALA A 215 6.07 2.51 1.29
N ALA A 216 6.14 1.45 2.09
CA ALA A 216 5.68 0.11 1.70
C ALA A 216 4.20 0.15 1.29
N GLY A 217 3.37 0.82 2.09
CA GLY A 217 1.95 0.91 1.83
C GLY A 217 1.58 1.63 0.54
N ASN A 218 2.39 2.60 0.10
CA ASN A 218 2.19 3.37 -1.13
C ASN A 218 2.58 2.55 -2.35
N LEU A 219 3.75 1.89 -2.32
CA LEU A 219 4.21 1.02 -3.40
C LEU A 219 3.24 -0.16 -3.61
N GLU A 220 2.79 -0.79 -2.53
CA GLU A 220 1.84 -1.89 -2.57
C GLU A 220 0.44 -1.45 -3.05
N ALA A 221 0.01 -0.24 -2.70
CA ALA A 221 -1.21 0.34 -3.25
C ALA A 221 -1.09 0.54 -4.77
N MET A 222 0.04 1.05 -5.27
CA MET A 222 0.31 1.15 -6.71
C MET A 222 0.22 -0.22 -7.40
N PHE A 223 0.86 -1.25 -6.87
CA PHE A 223 0.74 -2.61 -7.43
C PHE A 223 -0.70 -3.11 -7.43
N THR A 224 -1.47 -2.81 -6.39
CA THR A 224 -2.87 -3.21 -6.28
C THR A 224 -3.75 -2.47 -7.31
N ILE A 225 -3.51 -1.17 -7.51
CA ILE A 225 -4.18 -0.36 -8.55
C ILE A 225 -3.87 -0.93 -9.93
N LEU A 226 -2.60 -1.19 -10.24
CA LEU A 226 -2.18 -1.75 -11.52
C LEU A 226 -2.70 -3.18 -11.72
N SER A 227 -2.83 -3.97 -10.65
CA SER A 227 -3.46 -5.29 -10.71
C SER A 227 -4.94 -5.19 -11.08
N CYS A 228 -5.66 -4.23 -10.48
CA CYS A 228 -7.05 -3.95 -10.85
C CYS A 228 -7.15 -3.45 -12.29
N TYR A 229 -6.24 -2.59 -12.73
CA TYR A 229 -6.26 -2.03 -14.08
C TYR A 229 -5.95 -3.10 -15.15
N HIS A 230 -4.84 -3.83 -15.02
CA HIS A 230 -4.38 -4.78 -16.03
C HIS A 230 -4.96 -6.19 -15.90
N GLY A 231 -5.57 -6.54 -14.76
CA GLY A 231 -6.08 -7.89 -14.52
C GLY A 231 -4.96 -8.93 -14.40
N VAL A 232 -3.85 -8.58 -13.76
CA VAL A 232 -2.71 -9.47 -13.50
C VAL A 232 -2.25 -9.29 -12.05
N LEU A 233 -1.99 -10.38 -11.34
CA LEU A 233 -1.54 -10.39 -9.95
C LEU A 233 -0.02 -10.58 -9.88
N PRO A 234 0.70 -9.77 -9.10
CA PRO A 234 2.12 -9.98 -8.86
C PRO A 234 2.38 -11.23 -8.01
N PRO A 235 3.55 -11.87 -8.16
CA PRO A 235 3.91 -13.05 -7.39
C PRO A 235 4.39 -12.72 -5.98
N THR A 236 4.16 -13.67 -5.06
CA THR A 236 4.97 -13.86 -3.86
C THR A 236 6.24 -14.62 -4.25
N LEU A 237 7.38 -13.92 -4.21
CA LEU A 237 8.68 -14.54 -4.46
C LEU A 237 9.12 -15.41 -3.28
N ASN A 238 9.97 -16.40 -3.55
CA ASN A 238 10.58 -17.30 -2.57
C ASN A 238 9.59 -18.10 -1.70
N LEU A 239 8.33 -18.23 -2.13
CA LEU A 239 7.36 -19.08 -1.46
C LEU A 239 7.45 -20.50 -2.04
N ASP A 240 8.17 -21.38 -1.36
CA ASP A 240 8.27 -22.80 -1.70
C ASP A 240 7.20 -23.62 -0.99
N ASP A 241 7.08 -23.43 0.33
CA ASP A 241 6.16 -24.15 1.20
C ASP A 241 5.18 -23.15 1.86
N PRO A 242 3.94 -23.04 1.36
CA PRO A 242 2.91 -22.23 1.99
C PRO A 242 2.65 -22.66 3.44
N VAL A 243 2.49 -21.68 4.32
CA VAL A 243 2.17 -21.92 5.74
C VAL A 243 0.76 -22.49 5.94
N ASP A 244 -0.11 -22.36 4.92
CA ASP A 244 -1.47 -22.87 4.94
C ASP A 244 -2.13 -22.98 3.54
N ASP A 245 -3.45 -23.16 3.51
CA ASP A 245 -4.30 -23.42 2.34
C ASP A 245 -4.88 -22.17 1.63
N LEU A 246 -4.43 -20.95 1.94
CA LEU A 246 -4.83 -19.78 1.14
C LEU A 246 -4.32 -19.90 -0.31
N CYS A 247 -5.06 -19.31 -1.25
CA CYS A 247 -4.69 -19.31 -2.66
C CYS A 247 -3.56 -18.31 -2.97
N TYR A 248 -2.33 -18.62 -2.55
CA TYR A 248 -1.18 -17.77 -2.80
C TYR A 248 -0.79 -17.69 -4.29
N VAL A 249 -0.38 -16.51 -4.76
CA VAL A 249 0.20 -16.31 -6.10
C VAL A 249 1.69 -16.66 -6.03
N VAL A 250 2.04 -17.92 -6.27
CA VAL A 250 3.39 -18.45 -6.02
C VAL A 250 4.32 -18.22 -7.21
N LYS A 251 5.47 -17.58 -6.97
CA LYS A 251 6.66 -17.42 -7.87
C LYS A 251 6.45 -16.67 -9.18
N ASN A 252 5.32 -16.84 -9.86
CA ASN A 252 5.01 -16.24 -11.15
C ASN A 252 3.73 -15.42 -11.09
N ALA A 253 3.68 -14.35 -11.87
CA ALA A 253 2.47 -13.55 -12.01
C ALA A 253 1.30 -14.40 -12.52
N LYS A 254 0.09 -14.09 -12.06
CA LYS A 254 -1.14 -14.84 -12.37
C LYS A 254 -2.17 -13.93 -13.04
N LYS A 255 -2.79 -14.38 -14.13
CA LYS A 255 -3.93 -13.67 -14.73
C LYS A 255 -5.08 -13.60 -13.71
N TRP A 256 -5.66 -12.41 -13.54
CA TRP A 256 -6.82 -12.17 -12.67
C TRP A 256 -8.09 -12.08 -13.51
N ASP A 257 -8.67 -13.25 -13.80
CA ASP A 257 -9.76 -13.39 -14.77
C ASP A 257 -11.14 -13.09 -14.17
N HIS A 258 -11.33 -11.83 -13.76
CA HIS A 258 -12.61 -11.31 -13.27
C HIS A 258 -12.97 -10.01 -13.99
N GLU A 259 -14.25 -9.86 -14.32
CA GLU A 259 -14.79 -8.64 -14.94
C GLU A 259 -14.70 -7.47 -13.95
N ARG A 260 -15.26 -7.65 -12.74
CA ARG A 260 -15.13 -6.73 -11.61
C ARG A 260 -14.01 -7.21 -10.69
N ARG A 261 -12.91 -6.47 -10.68
CA ARG A 261 -11.71 -6.74 -9.88
C ARG A 261 -11.71 -5.81 -8.68
N ILE A 262 -11.84 -6.38 -7.50
CA ILE A 262 -11.81 -5.65 -6.23
C ILE A 262 -10.78 -6.32 -5.33
N ALA A 263 -9.79 -5.51 -4.94
CA ALA A 263 -8.68 -5.93 -4.11
C ALA A 263 -8.73 -5.26 -2.75
N LEU A 264 -8.27 -5.99 -1.74
CA LEU A 264 -7.89 -5.43 -0.46
C LEU A 264 -6.37 -5.28 -0.41
N LYS A 265 -5.88 -4.16 0.10
CA LYS A 265 -4.45 -3.97 0.38
C LYS A 265 -4.25 -3.66 1.85
N ASN A 266 -3.44 -4.48 2.51
CA ASN A 266 -3.22 -4.43 3.96
C ASN A 266 -1.88 -3.76 4.30
N SER A 267 -1.84 -3.03 5.42
CA SER A 267 -0.61 -2.55 6.02
C SER A 267 -0.75 -2.47 7.54
N PHE A 268 0.10 -3.24 8.22
CA PHE A 268 0.06 -3.38 9.67
C PHE A 268 1.40 -2.90 10.22
N GLY A 269 1.39 -1.73 10.84
CA GLY A 269 2.58 -1.10 11.39
C GLY A 269 2.89 -1.58 12.81
N PHE A 270 4.09 -1.23 13.28
CA PHE A 270 4.42 -1.37 14.69
C PHE A 270 3.45 -0.60 15.58
N GLY A 271 3.31 -1.05 16.83
CA GLY A 271 2.29 -0.57 17.75
C GLY A 271 0.86 -0.92 17.31
N GLY A 272 0.66 -1.89 16.41
CA GLY A 272 -0.67 -2.34 16.00
C GLY A 272 -1.53 -1.28 15.31
N THR A 273 -0.88 -0.32 14.64
CA THR A 273 -1.57 0.60 13.73
C THR A 273 -1.90 -0.14 12.43
N ASN A 274 -3.19 -0.47 12.23
CA ASN A 274 -3.64 -1.32 11.13
C ASN A 274 -4.48 -0.55 10.11
N ALA A 275 -4.07 -0.55 8.84
CA ALA A 275 -4.80 0.08 7.74
C ALA A 275 -5.07 -0.90 6.60
N SER A 276 -6.29 -0.85 6.04
CA SER A 276 -6.69 -1.65 4.88
C SER A 276 -7.38 -0.74 3.85
N LEU A 277 -7.08 -0.92 2.57
CA LEU A 277 -7.69 -0.16 1.46
C LEU A 277 -8.43 -1.13 0.53
N CYS A 278 -9.65 -0.77 0.15
CA CYS A 278 -10.36 -1.43 -0.95
C CYS A 278 -10.10 -0.65 -2.25
N ILE A 279 -9.62 -1.32 -3.29
CA ILE A 279 -9.31 -0.74 -4.60
C ILE A 279 -10.04 -1.57 -5.65
N ALA A 280 -10.63 -0.91 -6.65
CA ALA A 280 -11.37 -1.57 -7.71
C ALA A 280 -11.06 -0.98 -9.08
N ASN A 281 -11.22 -1.79 -10.14
CA ASN A 281 -11.27 -1.24 -11.49
C ASN A 281 -12.57 -0.44 -11.69
N ILE A 282 -12.50 0.57 -12.56
CA ILE A 282 -13.70 1.26 -13.05
C ILE A 282 -14.29 0.36 -14.14
N LEU A 283 -15.55 -0.05 -13.96
CA LEU A 283 -16.39 -0.62 -15.01
C LEU A 283 -17.04 0.51 -15.80
#